data_AF-A0AAE3KB98-F1
#
_entry.id   AF-A0AAE3KB98-F1
#
_cell.length_a   1.000
_cell.length_b   1.000
_cell.length_c   1.000
_cell.angle_alpha   90.00
_cell.angle_beta   90.00
_cell.angle_gamma   90.00
#
_symmetry.space_group_name_H-M   'P 1'
#
loop_
_entity.id
_entity.type
_entity.pdbx_description
1 polymer ?
#
loop_
_entity_poly.entity_id
_entity_poly.type
_entity_poly.pdbx_seq_one_letter_code
_entity_poly.pdbx_strand_id
1 'polypeptide(L)'
;MFGWLAHRTEKKRIEKLTGVYRRASSDQLAACILGVWVVRGLLLTPGADAVGVRIFHYVRGAEVPLTDWEQGFLAQGDESMALAISHHLLTNHAVSYPDSGYGAPVRELWDALLSDTSALAATPLPLTPELQEIVDQADVSHQALIARPRAILPHFMVPGHPLSAELLERDKLARQMLGE
;
A
#
# COMPACT_ATOMS: atom_id res chain seq x y z
N MET A 1 26.21 10.09 -3.62
CA MET A 1 26.55 8.89 -2.80
C MET A 1 25.45 8.54 -1.79
N PHE A 2 24.89 9.52 -1.06
CA PHE A 2 23.80 9.29 -0.09
C PHE A 2 22.49 8.76 -0.70
N GLY A 3 22.05 9.27 -1.86
CA GLY A 3 20.82 8.78 -2.52
C GLY A 3 20.90 7.30 -2.91
N TRP A 4 22.03 6.84 -3.45
CA TRP A 4 22.24 5.43 -3.80
C TRP A 4 22.16 4.51 -2.57
N LEU A 5 22.72 4.94 -1.43
CA LEU A 5 22.62 4.20 -0.17
C LEU A 5 21.18 4.12 0.32
N ALA A 6 20.42 5.22 0.26
CA ALA A 6 19.00 5.24 0.62
C ALA A 6 18.18 4.27 -0.26
N HIS A 7 18.37 4.31 -1.58
CA HIS A 7 17.67 3.39 -2.49
C HIS A 7 18.01 1.92 -2.24
N ARG A 8 19.27 1.61 -1.96
CA ARG A 8 19.69 0.25 -1.62
C ARG A 8 19.06 -0.23 -0.31
N THR A 9 18.92 0.65 0.67
CA THR A 9 18.28 0.35 1.95
C THR A 9 16.79 0.07 1.76
N GLU A 10 16.07 0.90 1.00
CA GLU A 10 14.65 0.69 0.74
C GLU A 10 14.37 -0.61 -0.04
N LYS A 11 15.18 -0.93 -1.06
CA LYS A 11 15.06 -2.22 -1.77
C LYS A 11 15.25 -3.41 -0.83
N LYS A 12 16.19 -3.33 0.11
CA LYS A 12 16.36 -4.37 1.14
C LYS A 12 15.16 -4.46 2.08
N ARG A 13 14.50 -3.33 2.40
CA ARG A 13 13.25 -3.34 3.20
C ARG A 13 12.13 -4.06 2.44
N ILE A 14 11.99 -3.78 1.14
CA ILE A 14 11.05 -4.51 0.26
C ILE A 14 11.36 -6.00 0.28
N GLU A 15 12.60 -6.40 -0.01
CA GLU A 15 13.03 -7.82 -0.01
C GLU A 15 12.76 -8.50 1.33
N LYS A 16 13.05 -7.83 2.45
CA LYS A 16 12.79 -8.34 3.80
C LYS A 16 11.29 -8.60 4.01
N LEU A 17 10.44 -7.63 3.67
CA LEU A 17 8.98 -7.75 3.85
C LEU A 17 8.39 -8.81 2.90
N THR A 18 8.82 -8.85 1.64
CA THR A 18 8.47 -9.93 0.70
C THR A 18 8.84 -11.30 1.29
N GLY A 19 10.00 -11.41 1.93
CA GLY A 19 10.42 -12.62 2.63
C GLY A 19 9.54 -12.99 3.83
N VAL A 20 8.99 -12.01 4.56
CA VAL A 20 8.01 -12.24 5.63
C VAL A 20 6.75 -12.90 5.05
N TYR A 21 6.17 -12.35 3.99
CA TYR A 21 4.98 -12.91 3.36
C TYR A 21 5.21 -14.31 2.80
N ARG A 22 6.33 -14.56 2.13
CA ARG A 22 6.66 -15.90 1.58
C ARG A 22 6.76 -17.00 2.65
N ARG A 23 6.95 -16.65 3.93
CA ARG A 23 7.04 -17.60 5.05
C ARG A 23 5.80 -17.60 5.95
N ALA A 24 4.85 -16.71 5.70
CA ALA A 24 3.64 -16.61 6.49
C ALA A 24 2.67 -17.77 6.19
N SER A 25 1.91 -18.21 7.19
CA SER A 25 0.79 -19.13 6.98
C SER A 25 -0.36 -18.43 6.24
N SER A 26 -1.32 -19.20 5.73
CA SER A 26 -2.52 -18.66 5.08
C SER A 26 -3.30 -17.71 6.00
N ASP A 27 -3.41 -18.03 7.30
CA ASP A 27 -4.06 -17.17 8.29
C ASP A 27 -3.30 -15.85 8.51
N GLN A 28 -1.98 -15.91 8.56
CA GLN A 28 -1.13 -14.73 8.71
C GLN A 28 -1.20 -13.83 7.46
N LEU A 29 -1.21 -14.43 6.26
CA LEU A 29 -1.41 -13.70 5.01
C LEU A 29 -2.78 -13.03 4.96
N ALA A 30 -3.84 -13.74 5.34
CA ALA A 30 -5.17 -13.18 5.42
C ALA A 30 -5.25 -11.98 6.38
N ALA A 31 -4.66 -12.10 7.58
CA ALA A 31 -4.56 -10.98 8.51
C ALA A 31 -3.78 -9.78 7.92
N CYS A 32 -2.67 -10.03 7.22
CA CYS A 32 -1.91 -8.98 6.53
C CYS A 32 -2.72 -8.31 5.41
N ILE A 33 -3.47 -9.10 4.61
CA ILE A 33 -4.34 -8.58 3.54
C ILE A 33 -5.43 -7.69 4.14
N LEU A 34 -6.07 -8.13 5.22
CA LEU A 34 -7.07 -7.34 5.93
C LEU A 34 -6.47 -6.06 6.50
N GLY A 35 -5.29 -6.12 7.12
CA GLY A 35 -4.58 -4.94 7.61
C GLY A 35 -4.28 -3.93 6.49
N VAL A 36 -3.68 -4.40 5.38
CA VAL A 36 -3.39 -3.57 4.20
C VAL A 36 -4.66 -2.95 3.63
N TRP A 37 -5.74 -3.70 3.58
CA TRP A 37 -7.04 -3.21 3.14
C TRP A 37 -7.64 -2.19 4.11
N VAL A 38 -7.59 -2.39 5.42
CA VAL A 38 -8.12 -1.44 6.41
C VAL A 38 -7.34 -0.12 6.36
N VAL A 39 -6.02 -0.16 6.50
CA VAL A 39 -5.21 1.07 6.60
C VAL A 39 -5.23 1.89 5.31
N ARG A 40 -5.62 1.28 4.18
CA ARG A 40 -5.78 2.00 2.91
C ARG A 40 -6.72 3.20 3.04
N GLY A 41 -7.72 3.12 3.93
CA GLY A 41 -8.73 4.15 4.14
C GLY A 41 -8.26 5.30 5.03
N LEU A 42 -7.11 5.18 5.69
CA LEU A 42 -6.53 6.27 6.49
C LEU A 42 -6.15 7.46 5.61
N LEU A 43 -6.26 8.66 6.19
CA LEU A 43 -5.89 9.92 5.56
C LEU A 43 -4.40 10.20 5.75
N LEU A 44 -3.74 10.64 4.68
CA LEU A 44 -2.34 11.10 4.68
C LEU A 44 -2.17 12.45 5.38
N THR A 45 -3.22 13.27 5.42
CA THR A 45 -3.26 14.55 6.13
C THR A 45 -4.41 14.54 7.13
N PRO A 46 -4.17 14.30 8.43
CA PRO A 46 -5.22 14.41 9.44
C PRO A 46 -5.60 15.88 9.65
N GLY A 47 -6.88 16.23 9.46
CA GLY A 47 -7.42 17.58 9.69
C GLY A 47 -8.93 17.67 9.41
N ALA A 48 -9.67 18.45 10.21
CA ALA A 48 -11.13 18.42 10.28
C ALA A 48 -11.88 18.88 9.01
N ASP A 49 -11.23 19.65 8.13
CA ASP A 49 -11.88 20.26 6.93
C ASP A 49 -11.22 19.87 5.60
N ALA A 50 -10.25 18.94 5.60
CA ALA A 50 -9.61 18.51 4.36
C ALA A 50 -10.38 17.34 3.74
N VAL A 51 -10.75 17.44 2.46
CA VAL A 51 -11.02 16.26 1.63
C VAL A 51 -9.70 15.48 1.57
N GLY A 52 -9.50 14.57 2.53
CA GLY A 52 -8.21 13.98 2.80
C GLY A 52 -7.79 13.01 1.71
N VAL A 53 -6.52 13.09 1.30
CA VAL A 53 -5.94 12.08 0.39
C VAL A 53 -5.73 10.79 1.19
N ARG A 54 -6.37 9.71 0.76
CA ARG A 54 -6.20 8.39 1.39
C ARG A 54 -4.89 7.72 1.00
N ILE A 55 -4.35 6.88 1.88
CA ILE A 55 -3.08 6.15 1.68
C ILE A 55 -3.00 5.47 0.30
N PHE A 56 -4.09 4.84 -0.17
CA PHE A 56 -4.08 4.09 -1.44
C PHE A 56 -3.92 4.94 -2.72
N HIS A 57 -3.90 6.28 -2.61
CA HIS A 57 -3.62 7.13 -3.77
C HIS A 57 -2.13 7.12 -4.15
N TYR A 58 -1.25 6.70 -3.24
CA TYR A 58 0.20 6.59 -3.45
C TYR A 58 0.82 7.87 -4.03
N VAL A 59 0.72 8.98 -3.29
CA VAL A 59 1.21 10.29 -3.73
C VAL A 59 2.64 10.55 -3.26
N ARG A 60 3.44 11.23 -4.09
CA ARG A 60 4.79 11.67 -3.71
C ARG A 60 4.73 12.59 -2.50
N GLY A 61 5.57 12.36 -1.49
CA GLY A 61 5.58 13.12 -0.24
C GLY A 61 4.77 12.48 0.90
N ALA A 62 4.05 11.39 0.62
CA ALA A 62 3.33 10.61 1.63
C ALA A 62 4.26 9.87 2.61
N GLU A 63 5.57 9.83 2.37
CA GLU A 63 6.52 9.07 3.18
C GLU A 63 6.53 9.51 4.65
N VAL A 64 6.40 10.82 4.91
CA VAL A 64 6.38 11.37 6.28
C VAL A 64 5.14 10.91 7.04
N PRO A 65 3.90 11.19 6.61
CA PRO A 65 2.72 10.76 7.35
C PRO A 65 2.59 9.24 7.44
N LEU A 66 3.05 8.48 6.43
CA LEU A 66 3.11 7.03 6.52
C LEU A 66 4.09 6.55 7.59
N THR A 67 5.24 7.20 7.73
CA THR A 67 6.20 6.89 8.80
C THR A 67 5.61 7.21 10.17
N ASP A 68 4.89 8.33 10.30
CA ASP A 68 4.23 8.73 11.56
C ASP A 68 3.15 7.70 11.96
N TRP A 69 2.34 7.24 11.00
CA TRP A 69 1.36 6.17 11.23
C TRP A 69 2.03 4.85 11.65
N GLU A 70 3.08 4.43 10.95
CA GLU A 70 3.85 3.21 11.27
C GLU A 70 4.36 3.26 12.72
N GLN A 71 4.99 4.37 13.11
CA GLN A 71 5.49 4.56 14.48
C GLN A 71 4.37 4.63 15.51
N GLY A 72 3.24 5.26 15.18
CA GLY A 72 2.06 5.34 16.04
C GLY A 72 1.50 3.96 16.38
N PHE A 73 1.35 3.07 15.40
CA PHE A 73 0.90 1.71 15.62
C PHE A 73 1.92 0.88 16.41
N LEU A 74 3.23 1.01 16.11
CA LEU A 74 4.28 0.34 16.88
C LEU A 74 4.27 0.77 18.35
N ALA A 75 4.09 2.07 18.63
CA ALA A 75 4.04 2.59 19.99
C ALA A 75 2.82 2.07 20.79
N GLN A 76 1.75 1.69 20.10
CA GLN A 76 0.54 1.09 20.68
C GLN A 76 0.64 -0.45 20.78
N GLY A 77 1.72 -1.05 20.26
CA GLY A 77 1.89 -2.51 20.21
C GLY A 77 1.11 -3.20 19.08
N ASP A 78 0.57 -2.44 18.12
CA ASP A 78 -0.14 -3.01 16.96
C ASP A 78 0.83 -3.24 15.79
N GLU A 79 1.65 -4.29 15.93
CA GLU A 79 2.63 -4.67 14.92
C GLU A 79 1.98 -5.03 13.57
N SER A 80 0.73 -5.51 13.57
CA SER A 80 0.02 -5.90 12.35
C SER A 80 -0.36 -4.68 11.52
N MET A 81 -0.91 -3.63 12.16
CA MET A 81 -1.21 -2.37 11.46
C MET A 81 0.07 -1.65 11.05
N ALA A 82 1.11 -1.67 11.88
CA ALA A 82 2.41 -1.13 11.49
C ALA A 82 2.95 -1.80 10.21
N LEU A 83 2.89 -3.14 10.13
CA LEU A 83 3.29 -3.91 8.95
C LEU A 83 2.47 -3.53 7.71
N ALA A 84 1.17 -3.31 7.87
CA ALA A 84 0.28 -2.86 6.80
C ALA A 84 0.65 -1.46 6.29
N ILE A 85 1.03 -0.54 7.20
CA ILE A 85 1.54 0.78 6.82
C ILE A 85 2.90 0.64 6.11
N SER A 86 3.82 -0.19 6.60
CA SER A 86 5.10 -0.45 5.92
C SER A 86 4.88 -0.92 4.48
N HIS A 87 3.88 -1.78 4.26
CA HIS A 87 3.52 -2.24 2.91
C HIS A 87 3.14 -1.07 1.99
N HIS A 88 2.28 -0.16 2.46
CA HIS A 88 1.89 1.02 1.71
C HIS A 88 3.05 2.01 1.52
N LEU A 89 3.90 2.23 2.52
CA LEU A 89 5.10 3.07 2.42
C LEU A 89 6.04 2.57 1.32
N LEU A 90 6.33 1.28 1.32
CA LEU A 90 7.20 0.65 0.32
C LEU A 90 6.56 0.65 -1.08
N THR A 91 5.24 0.52 -1.15
CA THR A 91 4.49 0.68 -2.41
C THR A 91 4.52 2.14 -2.91
N ASN A 92 4.39 3.11 -2.01
CA ASN A 92 4.47 4.55 -2.32
C ASN A 92 5.82 4.91 -2.93
N HIS A 93 6.92 4.32 -2.43
CA HIS A 93 8.24 4.53 -3.00
C HIS A 93 8.34 4.17 -4.49
N ALA A 94 7.58 3.19 -4.98
CA ALA A 94 7.57 2.87 -6.41
C ALA A 94 6.94 3.98 -7.26
N VAL A 95 5.93 4.67 -6.74
CA VAL A 95 5.30 5.81 -7.44
C VAL A 95 6.13 7.08 -7.30
N SER A 96 6.72 7.32 -6.13
CA SER A 96 7.57 8.48 -5.89
C SER A 96 8.88 8.46 -6.69
N TYR A 97 9.40 7.27 -7.03
CA TYR A 97 10.71 7.09 -7.65
C TYR A 97 10.73 6.01 -8.77
N PRO A 98 9.94 6.17 -9.84
CA PRO A 98 9.74 5.12 -10.85
C PRO A 98 11.04 4.71 -11.57
N ASP A 99 11.91 5.67 -11.89
CA ASP A 99 13.18 5.43 -12.60
C ASP A 99 14.25 4.76 -11.74
N SER A 100 14.01 4.59 -10.43
CA SER A 100 14.94 3.93 -9.51
C SER A 100 14.81 2.41 -9.50
N GLY A 101 13.95 1.83 -10.35
CA GLY A 101 13.79 0.39 -10.50
C GLY A 101 13.11 -0.28 -9.29
N TYR A 102 12.17 0.40 -8.65
CA TYR A 102 11.34 -0.15 -7.57
C TYR A 102 10.15 -0.98 -8.06
N GLY A 103 9.75 -0.82 -9.33
CA GLY A 103 8.55 -1.45 -9.86
C GLY A 103 8.56 -2.98 -9.76
N ALA A 104 9.66 -3.65 -10.14
CA ALA A 104 9.72 -5.12 -10.06
C ALA A 104 9.71 -5.63 -8.61
N PRO A 105 10.56 -5.09 -7.69
CA PRO A 105 10.49 -5.47 -6.28
C PRO A 105 9.12 -5.26 -5.63
N VAL A 106 8.42 -4.15 -5.92
CA VAL A 106 7.08 -3.91 -5.37
C VAL A 106 6.03 -4.86 -5.98
N ARG A 107 6.16 -5.26 -7.24
CA ARG A 107 5.32 -6.33 -7.81
C ARG A 107 5.49 -7.64 -7.05
N GLU A 108 6.74 -8.04 -6.79
CA GLU A 108 7.01 -9.24 -6.00
C GLU A 108 6.46 -9.16 -4.57
N LEU A 109 6.50 -7.98 -3.95
CA LEU A 109 5.93 -7.74 -2.62
C LEU A 109 4.42 -8.01 -2.59
N TRP A 110 3.68 -7.46 -3.55
CA TRP A 110 2.24 -7.67 -3.67
C TRP A 110 1.87 -9.11 -4.05
N ASP A 111 2.62 -9.73 -4.98
CA ASP A 111 2.37 -11.12 -5.35
C ASP A 111 2.66 -12.08 -4.20
N ALA A 112 3.65 -11.78 -3.34
CA ALA A 112 3.90 -12.56 -2.13
C ALA A 112 2.77 -12.43 -1.10
N LEU A 113 2.27 -11.21 -0.86
CA LEU A 113 1.13 -10.97 0.05
C LEU A 113 -0.12 -11.72 -0.41
N LEU A 114 -0.39 -11.71 -1.72
CA LEU A 114 -1.60 -12.29 -2.34
C LEU A 114 -1.39 -13.71 -2.86
N SER A 115 -0.32 -14.40 -2.42
CA SER A 115 0.05 -15.73 -2.93
C SER A 115 -0.89 -16.84 -2.48
N ASP A 116 -1.50 -16.69 -1.30
CA ASP A 116 -2.55 -17.55 -0.78
C ASP A 116 -3.59 -16.70 -0.03
N THR A 117 -4.84 -16.79 -0.47
CA THR A 117 -5.98 -16.04 0.08
C THR A 117 -7.07 -16.96 0.61
N SER A 118 -6.79 -18.26 0.76
CA SER A 118 -7.77 -19.28 1.15
C SER A 118 -8.39 -19.04 2.52
N ALA A 119 -7.61 -18.49 3.46
CA ALA A 119 -8.08 -18.18 4.82
C ALA A 119 -8.85 -16.86 4.93
N LEU A 120 -8.91 -16.04 3.86
CA LEU A 120 -9.43 -14.68 3.93
C LEU A 120 -10.90 -14.62 4.36
N ALA A 121 -11.74 -15.54 3.85
CA ALA A 121 -13.15 -15.60 4.23
C ALA A 121 -13.39 -16.06 5.68
N ALA A 122 -12.43 -16.79 6.26
CA ALA A 122 -12.51 -17.32 7.61
C ALA A 122 -11.84 -16.40 8.66
N THR A 123 -11.08 -15.41 8.20
CA THR A 123 -10.36 -14.51 9.10
C THR A 123 -11.30 -13.41 9.60
N PRO A 124 -11.48 -13.27 10.93
CA PRO A 124 -12.35 -12.24 11.48
C PRO A 124 -11.76 -10.85 11.22
N LEU A 125 -12.66 -9.89 10.97
CA LEU A 125 -12.26 -8.50 10.84
C LEU A 125 -12.09 -7.88 12.25
N PRO A 126 -10.94 -7.26 12.57
CA PRO A 126 -10.78 -6.55 13.84
C PRO A 126 -11.54 -5.21 13.79
N LEU A 127 -12.83 -5.23 14.15
CA LEU A 127 -13.71 -4.06 14.10
C LEU A 127 -13.73 -3.31 15.42
N THR A 128 -12.69 -2.52 15.70
CA THR A 128 -12.87 -1.43 16.68
C THR A 128 -13.80 -0.37 16.07
N PRO A 129 -14.49 0.45 16.88
CA PRO A 129 -15.33 1.54 16.36
C PRO A 129 -14.60 2.46 15.38
N GLU A 130 -13.33 2.75 15.66
CA GLU A 130 -12.48 3.60 14.80
C GLU A 130 -12.19 2.93 13.45
N LEU A 131 -11.94 1.61 13.46
CA LEU A 131 -11.71 0.86 12.22
C LEU A 131 -13.00 0.65 11.42
N GLN A 132 -14.16 0.61 12.08
CA GLN A 132 -15.46 0.51 11.42
C GLN A 132 -15.73 1.72 10.51
N GLU A 133 -15.45 2.94 10.98
CA GLU A 133 -15.63 4.16 10.17
C GLU A 133 -14.76 4.14 8.91
N ILE A 134 -13.54 3.60 9.01
CA ILE A 134 -12.61 3.47 7.88
C ILE A 134 -13.16 2.46 6.86
N VAL A 135 -13.67 1.32 7.35
CA VAL A 135 -14.24 0.26 6.53
C VAL A 135 -15.50 0.73 5.81
N ASP A 136 -16.38 1.48 6.48
CA ASP A 136 -17.61 2.00 5.90
C ASP A 136 -17.35 2.98 4.75
N GLN A 137 -16.18 3.63 4.77
CA GLN A 137 -15.75 4.57 3.73
C GLN A 137 -14.83 3.94 2.67
N ALA A 138 -14.55 2.64 2.78
CA ALA A 138 -13.66 1.94 1.87
C ALA A 138 -14.25 1.86 0.45
N ASP A 139 -13.39 2.03 -0.55
CA ASP A 139 -13.72 1.89 -1.96
C ASP A 139 -13.95 0.42 -2.37
N VAL A 140 -13.41 -0.52 -1.60
CA VAL A 140 -13.60 -1.96 -1.76
C VAL A 140 -14.27 -2.48 -0.49
N SER A 141 -15.49 -3.01 -0.60
CA SER A 141 -16.17 -3.65 0.54
C SER A 141 -15.46 -4.93 0.98
N HIS A 142 -15.67 -5.36 2.23
CA HIS A 142 -15.13 -6.61 2.74
C HIS A 142 -15.56 -7.83 1.90
N GLN A 143 -16.83 -7.89 1.48
CA GLN A 143 -17.33 -8.94 0.57
C GLN A 143 -16.62 -8.91 -0.79
N ALA A 144 -16.39 -7.72 -1.35
CA ALA A 144 -15.67 -7.58 -2.60
C ALA A 144 -14.20 -7.99 -2.47
N LEU A 145 -13.57 -7.70 -1.33
CA LEU A 145 -12.22 -8.14 -1.01
C LEU A 145 -12.13 -9.68 -0.94
N ILE A 146 -13.05 -10.34 -0.22
CA ILE A 146 -13.09 -11.81 -0.13
C ILE A 146 -13.25 -12.44 -1.52
N ALA A 147 -14.19 -11.92 -2.31
CA ALA A 147 -14.47 -12.46 -3.65
C ALA A 147 -13.33 -12.18 -4.64
N ARG A 148 -12.65 -11.04 -4.51
CA ARG A 148 -11.59 -10.57 -5.42
C ARG A 148 -10.47 -9.88 -4.63
N PRO A 149 -9.55 -10.64 -4.00
CA PRO A 149 -8.48 -10.06 -3.17
C PRO A 149 -7.59 -9.07 -3.92
N ARG A 150 -7.36 -9.29 -5.23
CA ARG A 150 -6.58 -8.39 -6.08
C ARG A 150 -7.25 -7.03 -6.33
N ALA A 151 -8.48 -6.79 -5.87
CA ALA A 151 -9.16 -5.50 -5.99
C ALA A 151 -8.50 -4.38 -5.17
N ILE A 152 -7.62 -4.71 -4.21
CA ILE A 152 -6.85 -3.74 -3.44
C ILE A 152 -5.51 -3.35 -4.09
N LEU A 153 -5.17 -3.97 -5.24
CA LEU A 153 -3.93 -3.64 -5.93
C LEU A 153 -3.92 -2.16 -6.35
N PRO A 154 -2.77 -1.48 -6.24
CA PRO A 154 -2.62 -0.15 -6.79
C PRO A 154 -2.92 -0.14 -8.29
N HIS A 155 -3.62 0.89 -8.77
CA HIS A 155 -4.01 1.00 -10.18
C HIS A 155 -2.81 0.87 -11.13
N PHE A 156 -1.65 1.47 -10.82
CA PHE A 156 -0.41 1.38 -11.62
C PHE A 156 0.19 -0.03 -11.70
N MET A 157 -0.26 -0.97 -10.88
CA MET A 157 0.14 -2.37 -10.93
C MET A 157 -0.80 -3.23 -11.76
N VAL A 158 -2.01 -2.75 -12.05
CA VAL A 158 -3.04 -3.46 -12.82
C VAL A 158 -2.86 -3.19 -14.31
N PRO A 159 -2.46 -4.19 -15.12
CA PRO A 159 -2.31 -4.00 -16.56
C PRO A 159 -3.61 -3.53 -17.22
N GLY A 160 -3.55 -2.47 -18.01
CA GLY A 160 -4.72 -1.93 -18.73
C GLY A 160 -5.71 -1.14 -17.86
N HIS A 161 -5.37 -0.79 -16.62
CA HIS A 161 -6.25 0.02 -15.78
C HIS A 161 -6.49 1.42 -16.40
N PRO A 162 -7.75 1.89 -16.53
CA PRO A 162 -8.06 3.16 -17.21
C PRO A 162 -7.29 4.38 -16.65
N LEU A 163 -7.19 4.50 -15.33
CA LEU A 163 -6.40 5.55 -14.66
C LEU A 163 -4.90 5.49 -14.99
N SER A 164 -4.34 4.31 -15.22
CA SER A 164 -2.92 4.18 -15.58
C SER A 164 -2.64 4.73 -16.97
N ALA A 165 -3.56 4.55 -17.93
CA ALA A 165 -3.46 5.13 -19.25
C ALA A 165 -3.59 6.67 -19.20
N GLU A 166 -4.53 7.19 -18.41
CA GLU A 166 -4.72 8.64 -18.23
C GLU A 166 -3.50 9.33 -17.61
N LEU A 167 -2.91 8.73 -16.58
CA LEU A 167 -1.72 9.29 -15.91
C LEU A 167 -0.46 9.18 -16.77
N LEU A 168 -0.30 8.09 -17.53
CA LEU A 168 0.81 7.96 -18.50
C LEU A 168 0.72 9.01 -19.62
N GLU A 169 -0.47 9.26 -20.16
CA GLU A 169 -0.67 10.32 -21.17
C GLU A 169 -0.44 11.72 -20.58
N ARG A 170 -0.89 11.97 -19.35
CA ARG A 170 -0.61 13.24 -18.64
C ARG A 170 0.89 13.46 -18.39
N ASP A 171 1.61 12.44 -17.95
CA ASP A 171 3.05 12.54 -17.71
C ASP A 171 3.82 12.75 -19.02
N LYS A 172 3.42 12.06 -20.10
CA LYS A 172 3.98 12.25 -21.44
C LYS A 172 3.76 13.67 -21.97
N LEU A 173 2.56 14.22 -21.80
CA LEU A 173 2.26 15.60 -22.17
C LEU A 173 3.07 16.59 -21.34
N ALA A 174 3.20 16.36 -20.02
CA ALA A 174 3.99 17.21 -19.13
C ALA A 174 5.47 17.24 -19.53
N ARG A 175 6.09 16.08 -19.81
CA ARG A 175 7.48 15.99 -20.29
C ARG A 175 7.70 16.70 -21.62
N GLN A 176 6.77 16.52 -22.58
CA GLN A 176 6.80 17.23 -23.85
C GLN A 176 6.72 18.74 -23.71
N MET A 177 5.93 19.25 -22.76
CA MET A 177 5.84 20.68 -22.47
C MET A 177 7.08 21.23 -21.76
N LEU A 178 7.77 20.39 -20.98
CA LEU A 178 9.00 20.74 -20.27
C LEU A 178 10.27 20.56 -21.14
N GLY A 179 10.15 20.00 -22.34
CA GLY A 179 11.27 19.78 -23.25
C GLY A 179 12.17 18.62 -22.84
N GLU A 180 11.65 17.68 -22.05
CA GLU A 180 12.30 16.42 -21.65
C GLU A 180 11.91 15.24 -22.56
#